data_AF-A0A7S9L1F6-F1
#
_entry.id   AF-A0A7S9L1F6-F1
#
_cell.length_a   1.000
_cell.length_b   1.000
_cell.length_c   1.000
_cell.angle_alpha   90.00
_cell.angle_beta   90.00
_cell.angle_gamma   90.00
#
_symmetry.space_group_name_H-M   'P 1'
#
loop_
_entity.id
_entity.type
_entity.pdbx_description
1 polymer ?
#
loop_
_entity_poly.entity_id
_entity_poly.type
_entity_poly.pdbx_seq_one_letter_code
_entity_poly.pdbx_strand_id
1 'polypeptide(L)'
;MKIFVTGATGFVGAAVVAELLKAGHQVLGLARNEQARETILSMGADVHSGDLEDLGSLIEGAKSADAVIHTGFIHDFSRFKEVCEIDRKAIAAMGNALIGSNRPFIVTSGTLLIRGKQMITEDMLPDYERSLNPRVASEQAIDVLAEKGVNVSVVRLSPSVHGDGDSRGFIPMLIDLAKRTGVSAYIGEGENRWTAVHRLDAAVLFRLALQNTVPGTRFHGVAESSITLKAIAEAIATKLGVPVVSKSGKEAAEHFAWFEHFASVDGPASADSTREQLNWQPNQPTLMDDLQGNIYF
;
A
#
# COMPACT_ATOMS: atom_id res chain seq x y z
N MET A 1 -15.89 -17.46 -4.59
CA MET A 1 -14.79 -17.72 -3.62
C MET A 1 -15.09 -16.95 -2.36
N LYS A 2 -14.78 -17.53 -1.21
CA LYS A 2 -14.70 -16.86 0.08
C LYS A 2 -13.25 -16.38 0.29
N ILE A 3 -13.07 -15.10 0.55
CA ILE A 3 -11.73 -14.46 0.59
C ILE A 3 -11.52 -13.87 1.98
N PHE A 4 -10.46 -14.31 2.66
CA PHE A 4 -10.06 -13.72 3.94
C PHE A 4 -9.24 -12.44 3.69
N VAL A 5 -9.73 -11.31 4.21
CA VAL A 5 -9.12 -9.99 3.99
C VAL A 5 -8.70 -9.38 5.32
N THR A 6 -7.40 -9.20 5.50
CA THR A 6 -6.88 -8.38 6.60
C THR A 6 -6.79 -6.92 6.17
N GLY A 7 -6.91 -5.98 7.11
CA GLY A 7 -7.00 -4.55 6.77
C GLY A 7 -8.32 -4.16 6.11
N ALA A 8 -9.36 -5.00 6.23
CA ALA A 8 -10.66 -4.84 5.54
C ALA A 8 -11.35 -3.48 5.77
N THR A 9 -11.09 -2.81 6.89
CA THR A 9 -11.65 -1.48 7.21
C THR A 9 -10.68 -0.33 6.93
N GLY A 10 -9.49 -0.63 6.40
CA GLY A 10 -8.47 0.36 6.04
C GLY A 10 -8.79 1.05 4.72
N PHE A 11 -8.02 2.09 4.39
CA PHE A 11 -8.23 2.91 3.18
C PHE A 11 -8.25 2.07 1.88
N VAL A 12 -7.20 1.28 1.65
CA VAL A 12 -7.09 0.37 0.51
C VAL A 12 -8.00 -0.85 0.71
N GLY A 13 -7.96 -1.46 1.89
CA GLY A 13 -8.70 -2.69 2.16
C GLY A 13 -10.21 -2.55 1.99
N ALA A 14 -10.80 -1.41 2.39
CA ALA A 14 -12.22 -1.16 2.19
C ALA A 14 -12.60 -1.09 0.69
N ALA A 15 -11.73 -0.51 -0.14
CA ALA A 15 -11.93 -0.51 -1.59
C ALA A 15 -11.81 -1.92 -2.17
N VAL A 16 -10.85 -2.72 -1.70
CA VAL A 16 -10.69 -4.13 -2.09
C VAL A 16 -11.93 -4.94 -1.70
N VAL A 17 -12.43 -4.80 -0.47
CA VAL A 17 -13.66 -5.48 0.00
C VAL A 17 -14.84 -5.15 -0.92
N ALA A 18 -15.06 -3.86 -1.22
CA ALA A 18 -16.14 -3.43 -2.10
C ALA A 18 -16.01 -4.01 -3.51
N GLU A 19 -14.81 -4.00 -4.11
CA GLU A 19 -14.56 -4.58 -5.43
C GLU A 19 -14.77 -6.10 -5.46
N LEU A 20 -14.34 -6.82 -4.42
CA LEU A 20 -14.54 -8.27 -4.30
C LEU A 20 -16.02 -8.63 -4.20
N LEU A 21 -16.78 -7.92 -3.36
CA LEU A 21 -18.23 -8.11 -3.21
C LEU A 21 -18.97 -7.81 -4.51
N LYS A 22 -18.61 -6.71 -5.18
CA LYS A 22 -19.16 -6.34 -6.50
C LYS A 22 -18.89 -7.41 -7.55
N ALA A 23 -17.73 -8.07 -7.49
CA ALA A 23 -17.36 -9.19 -8.36
C ALA A 23 -18.02 -10.53 -7.97
N GLY A 24 -18.92 -10.55 -6.97
CA GLY A 24 -19.66 -11.74 -6.55
C GLY A 24 -18.86 -12.69 -5.65
N HIS A 25 -17.77 -12.22 -5.05
CA HIS A 25 -17.04 -12.97 -4.03
C HIS A 25 -17.68 -12.77 -2.64
N GLN A 26 -17.47 -13.75 -1.75
CA GLN A 26 -17.76 -13.59 -0.33
C GLN A 26 -16.49 -13.10 0.36
N VAL A 27 -16.62 -12.16 1.28
CA VAL A 27 -15.48 -11.60 2.02
C VAL A 27 -15.61 -11.94 3.49
N LEU A 28 -14.54 -12.47 4.06
CA LEU A 28 -14.34 -12.63 5.50
C LEU A 28 -13.31 -11.58 5.95
N GLY A 29 -13.76 -10.49 6.54
CA GLY A 29 -12.90 -9.38 6.97
C GLY A 29 -12.36 -9.58 8.39
N LEU A 30 -11.06 -9.33 8.60
CA LEU A 30 -10.45 -9.31 9.93
C LEU A 30 -10.89 -8.04 10.71
N ALA A 31 -11.49 -8.24 11.88
CA ALA A 31 -11.92 -7.18 12.79
C ALA A 31 -11.15 -7.24 14.11
N ARG A 32 -10.33 -6.21 14.39
CA ARG A 32 -9.58 -6.08 15.65
C ARG A 32 -10.39 -5.57 16.84
N ASN A 33 -11.57 -5.01 16.58
CA ASN A 33 -12.46 -4.46 17.61
C ASN A 33 -13.90 -4.34 17.08
N GLU A 34 -14.82 -3.96 17.97
CA GLU A 34 -16.25 -3.85 17.65
C GLU A 34 -16.53 -2.84 16.54
N GLN A 35 -15.85 -1.68 16.54
CA GLN A 35 -16.02 -0.70 15.48
C GLN A 35 -15.66 -1.27 14.09
N ALA A 36 -14.56 -2.03 14.01
CA ALA A 36 -14.16 -2.68 12.76
C ALA A 36 -15.17 -3.75 12.34
N ARG A 37 -15.72 -4.51 13.30
CA ARG A 37 -16.78 -5.50 13.08
C ARG A 37 -18.02 -4.84 12.48
N GLU A 38 -18.52 -3.76 13.07
CA GLU A 38 -19.66 -3.01 12.55
C GLU A 38 -19.41 -2.49 11.13
N THR A 39 -18.23 -1.93 10.87
CA THR A 39 -17.85 -1.46 9.53
C THR A 39 -17.90 -2.59 8.50
N ILE A 40 -17.33 -3.75 8.81
CA ILE A 40 -17.31 -4.91 7.89
C ILE A 40 -18.74 -5.41 7.62
N LEU A 41 -19.57 -5.51 8.66
CA LEU A 41 -20.98 -5.90 8.50
C LEU A 41 -21.75 -4.90 7.63
N SER A 42 -21.50 -3.60 7.81
CA SER A 42 -22.15 -2.55 7.01
C SER A 42 -21.77 -2.59 5.52
N MET A 43 -20.60 -3.15 5.19
CA MET A 43 -20.17 -3.38 3.81
C MET A 43 -20.85 -4.62 3.19
N GLY A 44 -21.52 -5.46 3.98
CA GLY A 44 -22.10 -6.72 3.52
C GLY A 44 -21.11 -7.90 3.51
N ALA A 45 -20.02 -7.80 4.29
CA ALA A 45 -19.03 -8.87 4.44
C ALA A 45 -19.18 -9.61 5.79
N ASP A 46 -18.69 -10.84 5.84
CA ASP A 46 -18.60 -11.64 7.06
C ASP A 46 -17.42 -11.16 7.93
N VAL A 47 -17.53 -11.37 9.24
CA VAL A 47 -16.50 -10.93 10.21
C VAL A 47 -15.72 -12.10 10.76
N HIS A 48 -14.40 -11.95 10.79
CA HIS A 48 -13.47 -12.78 11.55
C HIS A 48 -12.79 -11.94 12.63
N SER A 49 -12.99 -12.27 13.89
CA SER A 49 -12.38 -11.52 15.01
C SER A 49 -10.90 -11.88 15.17
N GLY A 50 -10.04 -10.87 15.27
CA GLY A 50 -8.61 -11.05 15.49
C GLY A 50 -7.79 -9.79 15.16
N ASP A 51 -6.49 -9.86 15.42
CA ASP A 51 -5.54 -8.80 15.12
C ASP A 51 -4.34 -9.37 14.34
N LEU A 52 -3.55 -8.51 13.70
CA LEU A 52 -2.31 -8.88 13.02
C LEU A 52 -1.27 -9.52 13.96
N GLU A 53 -1.36 -9.24 15.26
CA GLU A 53 -0.52 -9.86 16.29
C GLU A 53 -1.09 -11.21 16.78
N ASP A 54 -2.37 -11.50 16.54
CA ASP A 54 -3.01 -12.78 16.86
C ASP A 54 -2.79 -13.79 15.73
N LEU A 55 -1.59 -14.37 15.71
CA LEU A 55 -1.19 -15.34 14.69
C LEU A 55 -2.12 -16.57 14.62
N GLY A 56 -2.71 -16.97 15.75
CA GLY A 56 -3.67 -18.07 15.81
C GLY A 56 -4.94 -17.73 15.03
N SER A 57 -5.51 -16.55 15.30
CA SER A 57 -6.67 -16.07 14.55
C SER A 57 -6.38 -15.90 13.06
N LEU A 58 -5.21 -15.37 12.68
CA LEU A 58 -4.81 -15.25 11.27
C LEU A 58 -4.73 -16.60 10.55
N ILE A 59 -4.20 -17.63 11.22
CA ILE A 59 -4.14 -18.99 10.68
C ILE A 59 -5.55 -19.54 10.45
N GLU A 60 -6.45 -19.38 11.42
CA GLU A 60 -7.84 -19.87 11.30
C GLU A 60 -8.61 -19.11 10.21
N GLY A 61 -8.41 -17.80 10.11
CA GLY A 61 -8.95 -16.97 9.02
C GLY A 61 -8.51 -17.48 7.65
N ALA A 62 -7.20 -17.69 7.46
CA ALA A 62 -6.63 -18.21 6.22
C ALA A 62 -7.12 -19.63 5.88
N LYS A 63 -7.24 -20.53 6.87
CA LYS A 63 -7.77 -21.89 6.65
C LYS A 63 -9.23 -21.88 6.21
N SER A 64 -10.03 -20.95 6.71
CA SER A 64 -11.48 -20.88 6.51
C SER A 64 -11.93 -20.25 5.18
N ALA A 65 -10.97 -19.90 4.30
CA ALA A 65 -11.19 -19.21 3.04
C ALA A 65 -10.54 -19.93 1.85
N ASP A 66 -11.02 -19.60 0.65
CA ASP A 66 -10.50 -20.09 -0.63
C ASP A 66 -9.27 -19.30 -1.09
N ALA A 67 -9.10 -18.07 -0.58
CA ALA A 67 -7.98 -17.20 -0.88
C ALA A 67 -7.76 -16.17 0.24
N VAL A 68 -6.58 -15.55 0.27
CA VAL A 68 -6.21 -14.53 1.26
C VAL A 68 -5.73 -13.26 0.57
N ILE A 69 -6.18 -12.10 1.04
CA ILE A 69 -5.61 -10.80 0.68
C ILE A 69 -5.17 -10.07 1.96
N HIS A 70 -3.90 -9.72 2.03
CA HIS A 70 -3.30 -9.01 3.14
C HIS A 70 -3.04 -7.54 2.79
N THR A 71 -3.96 -6.66 3.22
CA THR A 71 -3.82 -5.19 3.14
C THR A 71 -3.59 -4.53 4.50
N GLY A 72 -3.63 -5.33 5.58
CA GLY A 72 -3.40 -4.83 6.93
C GLY A 72 -1.93 -4.48 7.15
N PHE A 73 -1.67 -3.31 7.72
CA PHE A 73 -0.35 -2.90 8.22
C PHE A 73 -0.58 -1.98 9.42
N ILE A 74 0.20 -2.13 10.49
CA ILE A 74 0.08 -1.26 11.67
C ILE A 74 0.77 0.07 11.34
N HIS A 75 0.00 1.16 11.25
CA HIS A 75 0.54 2.48 10.92
C HIS A 75 1.12 3.22 12.14
N ASP A 76 2.05 2.58 12.86
CA ASP A 76 2.87 3.19 13.91
C ASP A 76 4.33 3.27 13.46
N PHE A 77 4.68 4.37 12.80
CA PHE A 77 6.02 4.58 12.26
C PHE A 77 7.06 4.90 13.35
N SER A 78 6.65 5.19 14.60
CA SER A 78 7.59 5.39 15.72
C SER A 78 8.32 4.09 16.08
N ARG A 79 7.70 2.95 15.78
CA ARG A 79 8.23 1.59 16.00
C ARG A 79 8.32 0.82 14.67
N PHE A 80 8.61 1.51 13.57
CA PHE A 80 8.49 0.97 12.21
C PHE A 80 9.17 -0.38 11.98
N LYS A 81 10.37 -0.60 12.53
CA LYS A 81 11.08 -1.89 12.43
C LYS A 81 10.31 -3.03 13.10
N GLU A 82 9.76 -2.78 14.29
CA GLU A 82 8.97 -3.78 15.02
C GLU A 82 7.68 -4.10 14.29
N VAL A 83 6.99 -3.07 13.76
CA VAL A 83 5.80 -3.23 12.92
C VAL A 83 6.10 -4.11 11.70
N CYS A 84 7.23 -3.92 11.03
CA CYS A 84 7.61 -4.76 9.89
C CYS A 84 7.87 -6.22 10.29
N GLU A 85 8.36 -6.47 11.50
CA GLU A 85 8.50 -7.83 12.03
C GLU A 85 7.15 -8.47 12.40
N ILE A 86 6.20 -7.69 12.90
CA ILE A 86 4.81 -8.16 13.11
C ILE A 86 4.21 -8.56 11.76
N ASP A 87 4.35 -7.71 10.75
CA ASP A 87 3.88 -7.94 9.38
C ASP A 87 4.48 -9.24 8.79
N ARG A 88 5.80 -9.40 8.91
CA ARG A 88 6.51 -10.62 8.51
C ARG A 88 5.94 -11.88 9.17
N LYS A 89 5.68 -11.83 10.48
CA LYS A 89 5.10 -12.96 11.23
C LYS A 89 3.66 -13.24 10.80
N ALA A 90 2.85 -12.21 10.58
CA ALA A 90 1.47 -12.34 10.11
C ALA A 90 1.42 -12.99 8.71
N ILE A 91 2.26 -12.52 7.77
CA ILE A 91 2.42 -13.10 6.43
C ILE A 91 2.82 -14.58 6.53
N ALA A 92 3.86 -14.88 7.32
CA ALA A 92 4.33 -16.25 7.50
C ALA A 92 3.25 -17.15 8.11
N ALA A 93 2.49 -16.68 9.10
CA ALA A 93 1.44 -17.45 9.76
C ALA A 93 0.31 -17.81 8.77
N MET A 94 -0.22 -16.81 8.05
CA MET A 94 -1.25 -17.03 7.02
C MET A 94 -0.73 -17.93 5.89
N GLY A 95 0.47 -17.65 5.36
CA GLY A 95 1.03 -18.40 4.25
C GLY A 95 1.35 -19.85 4.58
N ASN A 96 1.89 -20.13 5.79
CA ASN A 96 2.15 -21.51 6.22
C ASN A 96 0.86 -22.34 6.30
N ALA A 97 -0.29 -21.71 6.62
CA ALA A 97 -1.59 -22.38 6.63
C ALA A 97 -2.09 -22.78 5.23
N LEU A 98 -1.46 -22.26 4.18
CA LEU A 98 -1.81 -22.53 2.78
C LEU A 98 -0.87 -23.53 2.09
N ILE A 99 0.20 -23.99 2.76
CA ILE A 99 1.15 -24.98 2.23
C ILE A 99 0.39 -26.25 1.80
N GLY A 100 0.74 -26.77 0.62
CA GLY A 100 0.10 -27.95 0.05
C GLY A 100 -1.25 -27.67 -0.62
N SER A 101 -1.70 -26.41 -0.65
CA SER A 101 -2.88 -25.98 -1.42
C SER A 101 -2.50 -25.01 -2.53
N ASN A 102 -3.36 -24.88 -3.54
CA ASN A 102 -3.18 -23.90 -4.62
C ASN A 102 -3.94 -22.57 -4.37
N ARG A 103 -4.37 -22.33 -3.12
CA ARG A 103 -5.18 -21.17 -2.75
C ARG A 103 -4.36 -19.88 -2.89
N PRO A 104 -4.83 -18.88 -3.65
CA PRO A 104 -4.13 -17.61 -3.82
C PRO A 104 -3.89 -16.85 -2.52
N PHE A 105 -2.71 -16.25 -2.38
CA PHE A 105 -2.38 -15.34 -1.31
C PHE A 105 -1.75 -14.06 -1.87
N ILE A 106 -2.45 -12.93 -1.78
CA ILE A 106 -1.94 -11.63 -2.23
C ILE A 106 -1.51 -10.80 -1.03
N VAL A 107 -0.26 -10.35 -1.03
CA VAL A 107 0.33 -9.53 0.04
C VAL A 107 0.64 -8.12 -0.47
N THR A 108 0.35 -7.12 0.35
CA THR A 108 0.65 -5.71 0.03
C THR A 108 2.08 -5.35 0.41
N SER A 109 2.81 -4.74 -0.52
CA SER A 109 4.12 -4.09 -0.32
C SER A 109 4.07 -2.65 -0.86
N GLY A 110 5.20 -1.97 -0.95
CA GLY A 110 5.29 -0.61 -1.49
C GLY A 110 6.40 -0.47 -2.55
N THR A 111 6.21 0.38 -3.54
CA THR A 111 7.21 0.61 -4.60
C THR A 111 8.50 1.25 -4.05
N LEU A 112 8.40 2.06 -3.00
CA LEU A 112 9.56 2.66 -2.29
C LEU A 112 10.38 1.65 -1.48
N LEU A 113 10.06 0.36 -1.54
CA LEU A 113 10.90 -0.70 -1.00
C LEU A 113 12.27 -0.73 -1.69
N ILE A 114 12.27 -0.55 -3.00
CA ILE A 114 13.48 -0.46 -3.82
C ILE A 114 13.73 1.01 -4.07
N ARG A 115 14.93 1.45 -3.71
CA ARG A 115 15.35 2.83 -3.93
C ARG A 115 16.28 2.92 -5.11
N GLY A 116 16.09 3.96 -5.89
CA GLY A 116 17.01 4.27 -6.98
C GLY A 116 16.49 5.44 -7.78
N LYS A 117 17.42 6.17 -8.41
CA LYS A 117 17.08 7.22 -9.38
C LYS A 117 16.60 6.67 -10.73
N GLN A 118 16.64 5.34 -10.89
CA GLN A 118 16.20 4.64 -12.08
C GLN A 118 14.73 4.21 -11.95
N MET A 119 14.09 3.99 -13.09
CA MET A 119 12.74 3.42 -13.15
C MET A 119 12.75 2.01 -12.55
N ILE A 120 11.97 1.78 -11.48
CA ILE A 120 11.83 0.46 -10.86
C ILE A 120 10.81 -0.37 -11.64
N THR A 121 11.15 -1.62 -11.94
CA THR A 121 10.29 -2.60 -12.60
C THR A 121 9.97 -3.78 -11.68
N GLU A 122 8.92 -4.53 -12.00
CA GLU A 122 8.36 -5.61 -11.15
C GLU A 122 9.36 -6.75 -10.88
N ASP A 123 10.28 -7.01 -11.80
CA ASP A 123 11.34 -8.02 -11.71
C ASP A 123 12.54 -7.57 -10.87
N MET A 124 12.63 -6.28 -10.52
CA MET A 124 13.65 -5.82 -9.58
C MET A 124 13.30 -6.31 -8.18
N LEU A 125 14.28 -6.97 -7.56
CA LEU A 125 14.19 -7.47 -6.19
C LEU A 125 14.98 -6.55 -5.24
N PRO A 126 14.48 -6.32 -4.01
CA PRO A 126 15.24 -5.60 -3.00
C PRO A 126 16.48 -6.39 -2.58
N ASP A 127 17.60 -5.70 -2.34
CA ASP A 127 18.76 -6.28 -1.67
C ASP A 127 18.43 -6.42 -0.17
N TYR A 128 18.10 -7.64 0.23
CA TYR A 128 17.69 -7.96 1.60
C TYR A 128 18.75 -7.72 2.66
N GLU A 129 20.03 -7.81 2.31
CA GLU A 129 21.14 -7.63 3.25
C GLU A 129 21.49 -6.15 3.42
N ARG A 130 21.34 -5.37 2.34
CA ARG A 130 21.76 -3.95 2.32
C ARG A 130 20.61 -2.95 2.47
N SER A 131 19.36 -3.41 2.39
CA SER A 131 18.22 -2.51 2.50
C SER A 131 18.12 -1.88 3.89
N LEU A 132 18.02 -0.56 3.91
CA LEU A 132 17.75 0.22 5.12
C LEU A 132 16.24 0.31 5.44
N ASN A 133 15.38 -0.16 4.53
CA ASN A 133 13.93 -0.14 4.74
C ASN A 133 13.51 -1.45 5.43
N PRO A 134 13.11 -1.43 6.71
CA PRO A 134 12.75 -2.66 7.43
C PRO A 134 11.56 -3.39 6.82
N ARG A 135 10.76 -2.73 5.96
CA ARG A 135 9.62 -3.35 5.27
C ARG A 135 10.03 -4.43 4.27
N VAL A 136 11.32 -4.60 3.98
CA VAL A 136 11.81 -5.76 3.20
C VAL A 136 11.48 -7.09 3.85
N ALA A 137 11.29 -7.09 5.18
CA ALA A 137 10.82 -8.25 5.95
C ALA A 137 9.55 -8.88 5.35
N SER A 138 8.63 -8.07 4.82
CA SER A 138 7.38 -8.53 4.19
C SER A 138 7.65 -9.34 2.92
N GLU A 139 8.48 -8.83 2.00
CA GLU A 139 8.82 -9.55 0.76
C GLU A 139 9.76 -10.74 1.01
N GLN A 140 10.63 -10.68 2.02
CA GLN A 140 11.41 -11.85 2.46
C GLN A 140 10.51 -13.01 2.89
N ALA A 141 9.46 -12.74 3.67
CA ALA A 141 8.52 -13.78 4.07
C ALA A 141 7.79 -14.38 2.86
N ILE A 142 7.46 -13.56 1.86
CA ILE A 142 6.82 -14.02 0.62
C ILE A 142 7.74 -14.96 -0.15
N ASP A 143 9.01 -14.60 -0.33
CA ASP A 143 9.96 -15.46 -1.05
C ASP A 143 10.15 -16.80 -0.33
N VAL A 144 10.26 -16.80 1.00
CA VAL A 144 10.31 -18.04 1.81
C VAL A 144 9.05 -18.89 1.65
N LEU A 145 7.87 -18.28 1.48
CA LEU A 145 6.62 -18.99 1.25
C LEU A 145 6.53 -19.54 -0.18
N ALA A 146 6.99 -18.77 -1.17
CA ALA A 146 7.04 -19.19 -2.56
C ALA A 146 7.98 -20.40 -2.75
N GLU A 147 9.14 -20.42 -2.08
CA GLU A 147 10.05 -21.57 -2.04
C GLU A 147 9.40 -22.84 -1.47
N LYS A 148 8.42 -22.69 -0.58
CA LYS A 148 7.62 -23.79 -0.02
C LYS A 148 6.42 -24.18 -0.90
N GLY A 149 6.29 -23.58 -2.09
CA GLY A 149 5.22 -23.87 -3.04
C GLY A 149 3.88 -23.20 -2.70
N VAL A 150 3.85 -22.17 -1.85
CA VAL A 150 2.63 -21.39 -1.61
C VAL A 150 2.34 -20.52 -2.84
N ASN A 151 1.08 -20.49 -3.29
CA ASN A 151 0.62 -19.62 -4.37
C ASN A 151 0.48 -18.17 -3.91
N VAL A 152 1.62 -17.53 -3.61
CA VAL A 152 1.69 -16.18 -3.06
C VAL A 152 2.24 -15.18 -4.09
N SER A 153 1.63 -14.00 -4.19
CA SER A 153 2.11 -12.88 -5.01
C SER A 153 2.07 -11.56 -4.23
N VAL A 154 2.74 -10.54 -4.75
CA VAL A 154 2.85 -9.22 -4.12
C VAL A 154 2.16 -8.17 -4.97
N VAL A 155 1.43 -7.25 -4.33
CA VAL A 155 1.06 -5.96 -4.93
C VAL A 155 1.86 -4.86 -4.24
N ARG A 156 2.84 -4.29 -4.94
CA ARG A 156 3.59 -3.11 -4.49
C ARG A 156 2.80 -1.86 -4.83
N LEU A 157 2.22 -1.22 -3.82
CA LEU A 157 1.46 0.01 -3.99
C LEU A 157 2.38 1.23 -4.09
N SER A 158 1.94 2.22 -4.85
CA SER A 158 2.54 3.54 -4.89
C SER A 158 2.59 4.19 -3.50
N PRO A 159 3.58 5.05 -3.19
CA PRO A 159 3.58 5.81 -1.94
C PRO A 159 2.38 6.76 -1.84
N SER A 160 1.89 7.23 -2.99
CA SER A 160 0.69 8.06 -3.11
C SER A 160 -0.49 7.19 -3.57
N VAL A 161 -0.97 6.28 -2.72
CA VAL A 161 -2.33 5.73 -2.94
C VAL A 161 -3.31 6.81 -2.54
N HIS A 162 -4.13 7.29 -3.48
CA HIS A 162 -4.99 8.45 -3.28
C HIS A 162 -6.47 8.14 -3.58
N GLY A 163 -7.33 9.11 -3.31
CA GLY A 163 -8.77 9.02 -3.50
C GLY A 163 -9.55 9.38 -2.24
N ASP A 164 -10.87 9.47 -2.37
CA ASP A 164 -11.76 9.95 -1.30
C ASP A 164 -11.62 9.15 0.00
N GLY A 165 -11.62 9.85 1.14
CA GLY A 165 -11.42 9.30 2.47
C GLY A 165 -9.96 9.05 2.88
N ASP A 166 -8.98 9.45 2.07
CA ASP A 166 -7.57 9.40 2.46
C ASP A 166 -7.29 10.43 3.56
N SER A 167 -7.00 9.94 4.76
CA SER A 167 -6.76 10.76 5.96
C SER A 167 -5.42 10.46 6.63
N ARG A 168 -4.68 9.48 6.12
CA ARG A 168 -3.46 8.95 6.77
C ARG A 168 -2.33 8.63 5.80
N GLY A 169 -2.56 8.72 4.49
CA GLY A 169 -1.54 8.54 3.47
C GLY A 169 -0.50 9.67 3.48
N PHE A 170 0.47 9.55 2.58
CA PHE A 170 1.56 10.54 2.49
C PHE A 170 1.06 11.92 2.02
N ILE A 171 0.01 11.94 1.19
CA ILE A 171 -0.58 13.18 0.68
C ILE A 171 -1.26 13.99 1.81
N PRO A 172 -2.16 13.42 2.64
CA PRO A 172 -2.67 14.10 3.83
C PRO A 172 -1.58 14.58 4.78
N MET A 173 -0.51 13.80 4.99
CA MET A 173 0.61 14.23 5.84
C MET A 173 1.28 15.51 5.33
N LEU A 174 1.52 15.61 4.01
CA LEU A 174 2.07 16.82 3.39
C LEU A 174 1.09 18.00 3.48
N ILE A 175 -0.20 17.76 3.26
CA ILE A 175 -1.25 18.78 3.40
C ILE A 175 -1.31 19.31 4.84
N ASP A 176 -1.33 18.43 5.84
CA ASP A 176 -1.37 18.79 7.26
C ASP A 176 -0.09 19.51 7.70
N LEU A 177 1.05 19.14 7.14
CA LEU A 177 2.30 19.87 7.37
C LEU A 177 2.23 21.29 6.80
N ALA A 178 1.70 21.44 5.58
CA ALA A 178 1.52 22.75 4.96
C ALA A 178 0.52 23.63 5.73
N LYS A 179 -0.62 23.07 6.15
CA LYS A 179 -1.61 23.75 7.02
C LYS A 179 -0.98 24.23 8.34
N ARG A 180 -0.15 23.41 8.99
CA ARG A 180 0.47 23.73 10.29
C ARG A 180 1.61 24.74 10.20
N THR A 181 2.40 24.68 9.14
CA THR A 181 3.61 25.50 8.99
C THR A 181 3.39 26.76 8.16
N GLY A 182 2.26 26.86 7.45
CA GLY A 182 1.94 27.97 6.57
C GLY A 182 2.76 27.98 5.28
N VAL A 183 3.45 26.88 4.94
CA VAL A 183 4.24 26.73 3.71
C VAL A 183 4.10 25.30 3.18
N SER A 184 3.98 25.12 1.87
CA SER A 184 4.13 23.79 1.24
C SER A 184 5.56 23.65 0.77
N ALA A 185 6.27 22.59 1.18
CA ALA A 185 7.70 22.47 0.91
C ALA A 185 8.09 21.26 0.07
N TYR A 186 9.25 21.38 -0.59
CA TYR A 186 9.95 20.28 -1.26
C TYR A 186 11.46 20.36 -0.94
N ILE A 187 12.21 19.27 -1.15
CA ILE A 187 13.65 19.20 -0.81
C ILE A 187 14.51 19.52 -2.03
N GLY A 188 15.48 20.44 -1.87
CA GLY A 188 16.42 20.83 -2.94
C GLY A 188 15.69 21.36 -4.17
N GLU A 189 15.93 20.79 -5.34
CA GLU A 189 15.20 21.15 -6.57
C GLU A 189 13.80 20.50 -6.66
N GLY A 190 13.50 19.50 -5.83
CA GLY A 190 12.20 18.82 -5.80
C GLY A 190 11.94 17.88 -6.97
N GLU A 191 13.00 17.52 -7.71
CA GLU A 191 12.99 16.63 -8.88
C GLU A 191 12.87 15.14 -8.52
N ASN A 192 12.87 14.81 -7.22
CA ASN A 192 12.61 13.44 -6.80
C ASN A 192 11.15 13.07 -7.10
N ARG A 193 10.95 11.85 -7.59
CA ARG A 193 9.68 11.38 -8.13
C ARG A 193 9.06 10.32 -7.25
N TRP A 194 7.75 10.42 -7.09
CA TRP A 194 6.89 9.38 -6.54
C TRP A 194 5.97 8.82 -7.60
N THR A 195 5.41 7.66 -7.33
CA THR A 195 4.32 7.09 -8.12
C THR A 195 2.98 7.35 -7.44
N ALA A 196 1.90 7.26 -8.21
CA ALA A 196 0.52 7.34 -7.69
C ALA A 196 -0.39 6.26 -8.27
N VAL A 197 -1.41 5.90 -7.51
CA VAL A 197 -2.53 5.06 -7.94
C VAL A 197 -3.78 5.42 -7.14
N HIS A 198 -4.93 5.52 -7.81
CA HIS A 198 -6.19 5.70 -7.10
C HIS A 198 -6.60 4.41 -6.38
N ARG A 199 -7.15 4.51 -5.17
CA ARG A 199 -7.53 3.34 -4.34
C ARG A 199 -8.49 2.38 -5.03
N LEU A 200 -9.37 2.89 -5.90
CA LEU A 200 -10.32 2.04 -6.65
C LEU A 200 -9.63 1.28 -7.78
N ASP A 201 -8.63 1.86 -8.44
CA ASP A 201 -7.81 1.13 -9.42
C ASP A 201 -6.93 0.08 -8.75
N ALA A 202 -6.39 0.40 -7.57
CA ALA A 202 -5.66 -0.57 -6.75
C ALA A 202 -6.56 -1.75 -6.34
N ALA A 203 -7.82 -1.50 -5.98
CA ALA A 203 -8.77 -2.56 -5.64
C ALA A 203 -9.02 -3.54 -6.81
N VAL A 204 -9.17 -3.00 -8.02
CA VAL A 204 -9.27 -3.81 -9.25
C VAL A 204 -8.00 -4.65 -9.44
N LEU A 205 -6.81 -4.06 -9.22
CA LEU A 205 -5.54 -4.79 -9.31
C LEU A 205 -5.48 -5.98 -8.34
N PHE A 206 -5.88 -5.79 -7.07
CA PHE A 206 -5.92 -6.90 -6.11
C PHE A 206 -6.83 -8.04 -6.57
N ARG A 207 -8.01 -7.73 -7.12
CA ARG A 207 -8.91 -8.75 -7.68
C ARG A 207 -8.28 -9.47 -8.87
N LEU A 208 -7.66 -8.74 -9.80
CA LEU A 208 -7.02 -9.35 -10.97
C LEU A 208 -5.81 -10.21 -10.59
N ALA A 209 -4.99 -9.74 -9.66
CA ALA A 209 -3.85 -10.50 -9.12
C ALA A 209 -4.29 -11.79 -8.41
N LEU A 210 -5.41 -11.74 -7.67
CA LEU A 210 -6.01 -12.92 -7.04
C LEU A 210 -6.48 -13.97 -8.07
N GLN A 211 -7.00 -13.51 -9.21
CA GLN A 211 -7.53 -14.39 -10.27
C GLN A 211 -6.42 -15.01 -11.13
N ASN A 212 -5.25 -14.36 -11.20
CA ASN A 212 -4.12 -14.74 -12.04
C ASN A 212 -2.84 -14.90 -11.21
N THR A 213 -2.97 -15.41 -9.98
CA THR A 213 -1.83 -15.51 -9.06
C THR A 213 -0.79 -16.46 -9.61
N VAL A 214 0.45 -15.97 -9.67
CA VAL A 214 1.63 -16.74 -10.04
C VAL A 214 2.60 -16.66 -8.86
N PRO A 215 3.05 -17.80 -8.29
CA PRO A 215 3.91 -17.80 -7.11
C PRO A 215 5.17 -16.93 -7.29
N GLY A 216 5.46 -16.07 -6.32
CA GLY A 216 6.61 -15.17 -6.31
C GLY A 216 6.49 -13.94 -7.21
N THR A 217 5.43 -13.80 -7.99
CA THR A 217 5.24 -12.63 -8.86
C THR A 217 4.95 -11.36 -8.07
N ARG A 218 5.49 -10.25 -8.54
CA ARG A 218 5.17 -8.90 -8.04
C ARG A 218 4.42 -8.13 -9.11
N PHE A 219 3.39 -7.41 -8.67
CA PHE A 219 2.62 -6.47 -9.46
C PHE A 219 2.79 -5.08 -8.88
N HIS A 220 2.90 -4.06 -9.73
CA HIS A 220 3.00 -2.67 -9.34
C HIS A 220 1.64 -1.98 -9.47
N GLY A 221 1.10 -1.51 -8.34
CA GLY A 221 -0.04 -0.61 -8.30
C GLY A 221 0.39 0.81 -8.62
N VAL A 222 0.68 1.06 -9.90
CA VAL A 222 1.16 2.37 -10.41
C VAL A 222 0.32 2.79 -11.62
N ALA A 223 -0.48 3.84 -11.45
CA ALA A 223 -1.16 4.52 -12.55
C ALA A 223 -0.27 5.61 -13.16
N GLU A 224 0.42 6.37 -12.30
CA GLU A 224 1.31 7.47 -12.66
C GLU A 224 2.75 7.18 -12.18
N SER A 225 3.68 7.05 -13.13
CA SER A 225 5.01 6.49 -12.87
C SER A 225 6.05 7.47 -12.33
N SER A 226 5.82 8.78 -12.42
CA SER A 226 6.82 9.80 -12.11
C SER A 226 6.21 11.18 -11.88
N ILE A 227 5.74 11.44 -10.67
CA ILE A 227 5.27 12.75 -10.23
C ILE A 227 6.34 13.39 -9.36
N THR A 228 6.81 14.58 -9.71
CA THR A 228 7.83 15.28 -8.89
C THR A 228 7.22 15.73 -7.57
N LEU A 229 8.01 15.65 -6.49
CA LEU A 229 7.57 16.16 -5.20
C LEU A 229 7.29 17.66 -5.27
N LYS A 230 8.04 18.40 -6.11
CA LYS A 230 7.77 19.81 -6.40
C LYS A 230 6.35 20.03 -6.93
N ALA A 231 5.89 19.23 -7.91
CA ALA A 231 4.53 19.35 -8.44
C ALA A 231 3.46 19.07 -7.38
N ILE A 232 3.68 18.08 -6.51
CA ILE A 232 2.79 17.80 -5.37
C ILE A 232 2.75 19.01 -4.41
N ALA A 233 3.92 19.55 -4.05
CA ALA A 233 4.01 20.69 -3.15
C ALA A 233 3.34 21.95 -3.73
N GLU A 234 3.52 22.20 -5.03
CA GLU A 234 2.87 23.29 -5.77
C GLU A 234 1.35 23.15 -5.77
N ALA A 235 0.82 21.96 -6.08
CA ALA A 235 -0.62 21.70 -6.06
C ALA A 235 -1.23 21.95 -4.67
N ILE A 236 -0.58 21.45 -3.61
CA ILE A 236 -1.00 21.68 -2.22
C ILE A 236 -0.96 23.19 -1.88
N ALA A 237 0.11 23.88 -2.25
CA ALA A 237 0.26 25.32 -2.00
C ALA A 237 -0.84 26.14 -2.66
N THR A 238 -1.10 25.88 -3.94
CA THR A 238 -2.17 26.55 -4.69
C THR A 238 -3.51 26.36 -4.02
N LYS A 239 -3.82 25.13 -3.58
CA LYS A 239 -5.11 24.81 -2.96
C LYS A 239 -5.29 25.42 -1.56
N LEU A 240 -4.21 25.53 -0.79
CA LEU A 240 -4.23 26.14 0.55
C LEU A 240 -4.00 27.66 0.55
N GLY A 241 -3.54 28.24 -0.55
CA GLY A 241 -3.16 29.66 -0.59
C GLY A 241 -1.90 29.97 0.22
N VAL A 242 -0.94 29.04 0.29
CA VAL A 242 0.34 29.19 1.02
C VAL A 242 1.52 29.22 0.04
N PRO A 243 2.67 29.83 0.39
CA PRO A 243 3.84 29.82 -0.49
C PRO A 243 4.45 28.41 -0.62
N VAL A 244 5.05 28.16 -1.79
CA VAL A 244 5.90 26.99 -2.04
C VAL A 244 7.34 27.33 -1.66
N VAL A 245 8.00 26.47 -0.88
CA VAL A 245 9.36 26.72 -0.39
C VAL A 245 10.28 25.51 -0.61
N SER A 246 11.42 25.73 -1.25
CA SER A 246 12.51 24.75 -1.26
C SER A 246 13.21 24.74 0.09
N LYS A 247 13.46 23.54 0.64
CA LYS A 247 14.21 23.33 1.89
C LYS A 247 15.39 22.41 1.64
N SER A 248 16.47 22.59 2.39
CA SER A 248 17.66 21.73 2.28
C SER A 248 18.37 21.53 3.62
N GLY A 249 19.15 20.45 3.73
CA GLY A 249 19.93 20.13 4.91
C GLY A 249 19.10 20.18 6.20
N LYS A 250 19.55 20.99 7.16
CA LYS A 250 18.89 21.11 8.48
C LYS A 250 17.45 21.60 8.38
N GLU A 251 17.13 22.49 7.44
CA GLU A 251 15.78 23.03 7.29
C GLU A 251 14.79 21.98 6.80
N ALA A 252 15.25 21.04 5.94
CA ALA A 252 14.43 19.92 5.49
C ALA A 252 14.16 18.95 6.65
N ALA A 253 15.21 18.60 7.41
CA ALA A 253 15.09 17.76 8.59
C ALA A 253 14.15 18.34 9.65
N GLU A 254 14.23 19.65 9.91
CA GLU A 254 13.34 20.34 10.86
C GLU A 254 11.89 20.40 10.37
N HIS A 255 11.67 20.62 9.07
CA HIS A 255 10.32 20.74 8.53
C HIS A 255 9.62 19.39 8.37
N PHE A 256 10.28 18.40 7.78
CA PHE A 256 9.66 17.09 7.52
C PHE A 256 9.83 16.12 8.70
N ALA A 257 10.74 16.38 9.64
CA ALA A 257 11.02 15.52 10.78
C ALA A 257 11.26 14.06 10.35
N TRP A 258 10.55 13.11 10.97
CA TRP A 258 10.65 11.68 10.61
C TRP A 258 10.26 11.37 9.15
N PHE A 259 9.49 12.25 8.51
CA PHE A 259 9.02 12.07 7.14
C PHE A 259 10.04 12.53 6.08
N GLU A 260 11.12 13.23 6.49
CA GLU A 260 12.18 13.72 5.58
C GLU A 260 12.73 12.60 4.70
N HIS A 261 12.87 11.42 5.29
CA HIS A 261 13.33 10.23 4.63
C HIS A 261 12.45 9.81 3.44
N PHE A 262 11.13 9.92 3.55
CA PHE A 262 10.23 9.62 2.43
C PHE A 262 10.21 10.79 1.44
N ALA A 263 10.14 12.02 1.95
CA ALA A 263 10.15 13.24 1.15
C ALA A 263 11.41 13.37 0.27
N SER A 264 12.56 12.83 0.69
CA SER A 264 13.82 12.88 -0.07
C SER A 264 14.01 11.74 -1.06
N VAL A 265 13.19 10.68 -1.00
CA VAL A 265 13.36 9.51 -1.87
C VAL A 265 12.88 9.83 -3.28
N ASP A 266 13.74 9.53 -4.25
CA ASP A 266 13.38 9.37 -5.66
C ASP A 266 13.09 7.88 -5.91
N GLY A 267 11.87 7.57 -6.34
CA GLY A 267 11.39 6.21 -6.53
C GLY A 267 10.34 6.12 -7.63
N PRO A 268 10.69 6.46 -8.88
CA PRO A 268 9.80 6.20 -10.03
C PRO A 268 9.67 4.69 -10.25
N ALA A 269 8.49 4.23 -10.67
CA ALA A 269 8.26 2.83 -10.99
C ALA A 269 7.32 2.68 -12.17
N SER A 270 7.53 1.65 -12.99
CA SER A 270 6.62 1.26 -14.07
C SER A 270 5.63 0.21 -13.59
N ALA A 271 4.47 0.13 -14.23
CA ALA A 271 3.52 -0.98 -14.09
C ALA A 271 3.26 -1.68 -15.44
N ASP A 272 4.15 -1.53 -16.43
CA ASP A 272 3.93 -2.06 -17.77
C ASP A 272 3.71 -3.57 -17.77
N SER A 273 4.53 -4.31 -17.01
CA SER A 273 4.39 -5.76 -16.85
C SER A 273 3.08 -6.14 -16.16
N THR A 274 2.68 -5.38 -15.14
CA THR A 274 1.38 -5.55 -14.47
C THR A 274 0.20 -5.34 -15.43
N ARG A 275 0.26 -4.28 -16.25
CA ARG A 275 -0.77 -3.95 -17.24
C ARG A 275 -0.86 -5.03 -18.31
N GLU A 276 0.28 -5.51 -18.81
CA GLU A 276 0.36 -6.56 -19.82
C GLU A 276 -0.17 -7.90 -19.29
N GLN A 277 0.31 -8.36 -18.13
CA GLN A 277 -0.03 -9.67 -17.59
C GLN A 277 -1.49 -9.77 -17.11
N LEU A 278 -2.02 -8.70 -16.52
CA LEU A 278 -3.35 -8.71 -15.90
C LEU A 278 -4.42 -8.01 -16.72
N ASN A 279 -4.06 -7.39 -17.86
CA ASN A 279 -4.91 -6.44 -18.58
C ASN A 279 -5.49 -5.37 -17.63
N TRP A 280 -4.68 -4.92 -16.68
CA TRP A 280 -5.08 -3.89 -15.72
C TRP A 280 -5.00 -2.51 -16.38
N GLN A 281 -6.12 -1.79 -16.42
CA GLN A 281 -6.21 -0.47 -17.05
C GLN A 281 -6.77 0.53 -16.03
N PRO A 282 -5.89 1.28 -15.33
CA PRO A 282 -6.32 2.32 -14.40
C PRO A 282 -7.18 3.36 -15.13
N ASN A 283 -8.32 3.73 -14.54
CA ASN A 283 -9.27 4.65 -15.18
C ASN A 283 -9.84 5.72 -14.26
N GLN A 284 -9.34 5.80 -13.03
CA GLN A 284 -9.75 6.79 -12.05
C GLN A 284 -9.00 8.12 -12.26
N PRO A 285 -9.42 9.22 -11.59
CA PRO A 285 -8.71 10.49 -11.64
C PRO A 285 -7.23 10.34 -11.27
N THR A 286 -6.39 11.24 -11.77
CA THR A 286 -4.98 11.32 -11.38
C THR A 286 -4.83 11.92 -9.98
N LEU A 287 -3.65 11.77 -9.37
CA LEU A 287 -3.34 12.44 -8.10
C LEU A 287 -3.48 13.97 -8.22
N MET A 288 -3.10 14.54 -9.36
CA MET A 288 -3.21 15.99 -9.58
C MET A 288 -4.67 16.44 -9.69
N ASP A 289 -5.53 15.66 -10.35
CA ASP A 289 -6.97 15.93 -10.39
C ASP A 289 -7.56 15.94 -8.97
N ASP A 290 -7.19 14.96 -8.15
CA ASP A 290 -7.64 14.83 -6.77
C ASP A 290 -7.14 15.96 -5.85
N LEU A 291 -5.89 16.41 -6.02
CA LEU A 291 -5.32 17.55 -5.30
C LEU A 291 -5.99 18.88 -5.69
N GLN A 292 -6.43 19.02 -6.93
CA GLN A 292 -7.20 20.18 -7.38
C GLN A 292 -8.67 20.13 -6.95
N GLY A 293 -9.21 18.91 -6.81
CA GLY A 293 -10.57 18.61 -6.36
C GLY A 293 -10.83 18.93 -4.89
N ASN A 294 -11.90 18.34 -4.35
CA ASN A 294 -12.38 18.62 -2.99
C ASN A 294 -12.23 17.44 -2.02
N ILE A 295 -11.54 16.36 -2.43
CA ILE A 295 -11.46 15.15 -1.62
C ILE A 295 -10.46 15.25 -0.47
N TYR A 296 -9.54 16.22 -0.53
CA TYR A 296 -8.41 16.38 0.38
C TYR A 296 -8.48 17.62 1.29
N PHE A 297 -9.31 18.62 0.96
CA PHE A 297 -9.23 19.97 1.53
C PHE A 297 -10.51 20.41 2.21
#